data_AF-A0A975M5G8-F1
#
_entry.id   AF-A0A975M5G8-F1
#
_cell.length_a   1.000
_cell.length_b   1.000
_cell.length_c   1.000
_cell.angle_alpha   90.00
_cell.angle_beta   90.00
_cell.angle_gamma   90.00
#
_symmetry.space_group_name_H-M   'P 1'
#
loop_
_entity.id
_entity.type
_entity.pdbx_description
1 polymer ?
#
loop_
_entity_poly.entity_id
_entity_poly.type
_entity_poly.pdbx_seq_one_letter_code
_entity_poly.pdbx_strand_id
1 'polypeptide(L)'
;MSQLTAVRNASRTHSTGQWWTLSIYTGGFDVADGIIGELVTPLAAQAQALGAQRWFYTRCSEPANAHVRLRLLAAPDIIERLQSLLGALQEQASGVIGHLEVTHQFSQPVADRMGPGGMEQHSSRVEADLAKYGGVEGLALAEEVFELSSELGAWATARFPKVQNRWALGSLLLFDAARSMMRGPRSASWPDRRRVSWDYYWDSHLRSCTAGFGPRAESVRQAMTVQVAAKVAPTQRLMAATAAESAVENWRRRWFRTIDTYLYRADKARLSRSAQHLTVYQAHMLLNRLGLSLREEAALGLYARSWSTDREALLLDRR
;
A
#
# COMPACT_ATOMS: atom_id res chain seq x y z
N MET A 1 -34.10 4.53 -56.68
CA MET A 1 -32.83 4.83 -56.00
C MET A 1 -33.04 4.71 -54.50
N SER A 2 -32.43 3.71 -53.85
CA SER A 2 -32.20 3.71 -52.41
C SER A 2 -31.07 2.71 -52.11
N GLN A 3 -29.86 3.23 -51.88
CA GLN A 3 -28.74 2.45 -51.39
C GLN A 3 -28.82 2.41 -49.86
N LEU A 4 -29.07 1.22 -49.31
CA LEU A 4 -28.90 0.95 -47.89
C LEU A 4 -27.42 0.67 -47.63
N THR A 5 -26.72 1.67 -47.11
CA THR A 5 -25.36 1.51 -46.59
C THR A 5 -25.44 0.78 -45.25
N ALA A 6 -25.09 -0.50 -45.24
CA ALA A 6 -24.90 -1.26 -44.01
C ALA A 6 -23.69 -0.70 -43.25
N VAL A 7 -23.95 0.05 -42.19
CA VAL A 7 -22.94 0.47 -41.22
C VAL A 7 -22.46 -0.80 -40.49
N ARG A 8 -21.26 -1.26 -40.85
CA ARG A 8 -20.52 -2.27 -40.06
C ARG A 8 -20.25 -1.66 -38.70
N ASN A 9 -20.99 -2.09 -37.67
CA ASN A 9 -20.54 -1.95 -36.29
C ASN A 9 -19.27 -2.78 -36.14
N ALA A 10 -18.12 -2.12 -36.28
CA ALA A 10 -16.86 -2.64 -35.81
C ALA A 10 -17.01 -2.82 -34.29
N SER A 11 -17.29 -4.06 -33.89
CA SER A 11 -17.21 -4.50 -32.51
C SER A 11 -15.78 -4.19 -32.05
N ARG A 12 -15.61 -3.08 -31.32
CA ARG A 12 -14.37 -2.79 -30.61
C ARG A 12 -14.25 -3.89 -29.56
N THR A 13 -13.51 -4.94 -29.90
CA THR A 13 -12.92 -5.85 -28.94
C THR A 13 -12.04 -5.00 -28.04
N HIS A 14 -12.60 -4.47 -26.95
CA HIS A 14 -11.80 -3.97 -25.85
C HIS A 14 -10.92 -5.13 -25.42
N SER A 15 -9.62 -5.04 -25.70
CA SER A 15 -8.65 -5.99 -25.15
C SER A 15 -8.84 -5.96 -23.64
N THR A 16 -9.37 -7.04 -23.08
CA THR A 16 -9.52 -7.19 -21.64
C THR A 16 -8.13 -7.06 -21.03
N GLY A 17 -7.91 -6.04 -20.21
CA GLY A 17 -6.61 -5.81 -19.58
C GLY A 17 -6.19 -7.04 -18.77
N GLN A 18 -4.90 -7.34 -18.75
CA GLN A 18 -4.34 -8.44 -17.95
C GLN A 18 -3.36 -7.89 -16.92
N TRP A 19 -3.24 -8.58 -15.80
CA TRP A 19 -2.20 -8.32 -14.82
C TRP A 19 -0.87 -8.89 -15.31
N TRP A 20 0.10 -8.02 -15.50
CA TRP A 20 1.51 -8.37 -15.60
C TRP A 20 2.17 -8.15 -14.23
N THR A 21 2.68 -9.22 -13.66
CA THR A 21 3.37 -9.23 -12.36
C THR A 21 4.85 -9.50 -12.58
N LEU A 22 5.68 -8.58 -12.09
CA LEU A 22 7.13 -8.67 -12.05
C LEU A 22 7.56 -8.94 -10.62
N SER A 23 8.35 -9.99 -10.38
CA SER A 23 9.07 -10.15 -9.11
C SER A 23 10.55 -9.94 -9.38
N ILE A 24 11.09 -8.83 -8.86
CA ILE A 24 12.48 -8.41 -9.03
C ILE A 24 13.22 -8.75 -7.75
N TYR A 25 14.08 -9.76 -7.80
CA TYR A 25 14.78 -10.27 -6.63
C TYR A 25 15.91 -9.35 -6.23
N THR A 26 16.00 -9.03 -4.94
CA THR A 26 16.95 -8.01 -4.46
C THR A 26 18.38 -8.52 -4.39
N GLY A 27 18.61 -9.85 -4.41
CA GLY A 27 19.94 -10.47 -4.28
C GLY A 27 20.68 -10.16 -2.96
N GLY A 28 20.05 -9.43 -2.04
CA GLY A 28 20.64 -8.88 -0.82
C GLY A 28 19.71 -7.87 -0.12
N PHE A 29 20.06 -7.44 1.09
CA PHE A 29 19.16 -6.70 1.99
C PHE A 29 18.88 -5.23 1.59
N ASP A 30 19.77 -4.55 0.87
CA ASP A 30 19.71 -3.07 0.68
C ASP A 30 19.40 -2.59 -0.75
N VAL A 31 18.99 -3.48 -1.66
CA VAL A 31 18.79 -3.12 -3.09
C VAL A 31 17.35 -2.68 -3.41
N ALA A 32 16.40 -2.90 -2.49
CA ALA A 32 14.97 -2.66 -2.74
C ALA A 32 14.64 -1.21 -3.09
N ASP A 33 15.25 -0.23 -2.41
CA ASP A 33 15.03 1.19 -2.70
C ASP A 33 15.58 1.58 -4.08
N GLY A 34 16.73 1.02 -4.48
CA GLY A 34 17.29 1.18 -5.82
C GLY A 34 16.40 0.58 -6.89
N ILE A 35 15.85 -0.62 -6.68
CA ILE A 35 14.86 -1.22 -7.59
C ILE A 35 13.63 -0.33 -7.74
N ILE A 36 13.16 0.26 -6.64
CA ILE A 36 12.00 1.15 -6.67
C ILE A 36 12.30 2.43 -7.46
N GLY A 37 13.47 3.03 -7.25
CA GLY A 37 13.90 4.25 -7.94
C GLY A 37 14.19 4.03 -9.43
N GLU A 38 14.97 3.00 -9.76
CA GLU A 38 15.52 2.79 -11.10
C GLU A 38 14.63 1.96 -12.02
N LEU A 39 13.79 1.08 -11.47
CA LEU A 39 12.95 0.17 -12.28
C LEU A 39 11.46 0.45 -12.07
N VAL A 40 10.96 0.37 -10.84
CA VAL A 40 9.52 0.45 -10.57
C VAL A 40 8.95 1.82 -10.93
N THR A 41 9.60 2.90 -10.50
CA THR A 41 9.08 4.26 -10.70
C THR A 41 9.05 4.64 -12.20
N PRO A 42 10.11 4.40 -13.01
CA PRO A 42 10.06 4.66 -14.44
C PRO A 42 9.05 3.77 -15.18
N LEU A 43 8.94 2.48 -14.84
CA LEU A 43 7.93 1.59 -15.43
C LEU A 43 6.51 2.04 -15.11
N ALA A 44 6.23 2.42 -13.86
CA ALA A 44 4.94 2.94 -13.45
C ALA A 44 4.58 4.23 -14.20
N ALA A 45 5.53 5.17 -14.30
CA ALA A 45 5.34 6.41 -15.03
C ALA A 45 5.04 6.16 -16.52
N GLN A 46 5.80 5.27 -17.17
CA GLN A 46 5.54 4.90 -18.56
C GLN A 46 4.21 4.18 -18.73
N ALA A 47 3.86 3.28 -17.82
CA ALA A 47 2.60 2.57 -17.85
C ALA A 47 1.41 3.53 -17.76
N GLN A 48 1.46 4.51 -16.85
CA GLN A 48 0.46 5.56 -16.74
C GLN A 48 0.38 6.39 -18.04
N ALA A 49 1.52 6.80 -18.61
CA ALA A 49 1.56 7.55 -19.87
C ALA A 49 0.97 6.77 -21.06
N LEU A 50 1.11 5.44 -21.07
CA LEU A 50 0.55 4.55 -22.09
C LEU A 50 -0.92 4.16 -21.83
N GLY A 51 -1.52 4.58 -20.71
CA GLY A 51 -2.91 4.28 -20.39
C GLY A 51 -3.13 2.94 -19.70
N ALA A 52 -2.15 2.44 -18.95
CA ALA A 52 -2.37 1.34 -18.02
C ALA A 52 -3.49 1.70 -17.02
N GLN A 53 -4.32 0.72 -16.69
CA GLN A 53 -5.50 0.93 -15.84
C GLN A 53 -5.14 1.03 -14.37
N ARG A 54 -4.10 0.30 -13.94
CA ARG A 54 -3.66 0.29 -12.56
C ARG A 54 -2.24 -0.19 -12.41
N TRP A 55 -1.55 0.30 -11.38
CA TRP A 55 -0.29 -0.28 -10.95
C TRP A 55 -0.13 -0.21 -9.43
N PHE A 56 0.65 -1.13 -8.88
CA PHE A 56 1.16 -1.01 -7.51
C PHE A 56 2.32 -1.97 -7.30
N TYR A 57 3.08 -1.73 -6.24
CA TYR A 57 4.14 -2.65 -5.82
C TYR A 57 4.03 -3.02 -4.34
N THR A 58 4.69 -4.11 -3.99
CA THR A 58 4.86 -4.60 -2.63
C THR A 58 6.31 -5.04 -2.42
N ARG A 59 6.81 -4.96 -1.20
CA ARG A 59 8.13 -5.49 -0.83
C ARG A 59 7.95 -6.84 -0.12
N CYS A 60 8.69 -7.85 -0.53
CA CYS A 60 8.86 -9.06 0.26
C CYS A 60 10.22 -8.96 0.95
N SER A 61 10.22 -8.93 2.28
CA SER A 61 11.44 -8.80 3.10
C SER A 61 11.85 -10.13 3.75
N GLU A 62 11.25 -11.24 3.31
CA GLU A 62 11.66 -12.58 3.75
C GLU A 62 13.08 -12.85 3.24
N PRO A 63 14.08 -13.11 4.11
CA PRO A 63 15.48 -13.19 3.69
C PRO A 63 15.75 -14.19 2.56
N ALA A 64 15.04 -15.33 2.56
CA ALA A 64 15.20 -16.36 1.53
C ALA A 64 14.51 -16.03 0.19
N ASN A 65 13.68 -14.98 0.15
CA ASN A 65 12.83 -14.64 -0.99
C ASN A 65 12.65 -13.11 -1.08
N ALA A 66 13.70 -12.33 -0.84
CA ALA A 66 13.62 -10.88 -0.82
C ALA A 66 13.44 -10.35 -2.26
N HIS A 67 12.31 -9.70 -2.53
CA HIS A 67 11.99 -9.17 -3.85
C HIS A 67 11.05 -7.96 -3.77
N VAL A 68 11.13 -7.09 -4.76
CA VAL A 68 10.09 -6.10 -5.04
C VAL A 68 9.16 -6.68 -6.08
N ARG A 69 7.86 -6.74 -5.77
CA ARG A 69 6.83 -7.19 -6.71
C ARG A 69 6.07 -6.01 -7.25
N LEU A 70 6.14 -5.78 -8.56
CA LEU A 70 5.32 -4.79 -9.28
C LEU A 70 4.17 -5.52 -10.00
N ARG A 71 2.97 -4.98 -9.92
CA ARG A 71 1.79 -5.45 -10.66
C ARG A 71 1.27 -4.30 -11.52
N LEU A 72 1.03 -4.57 -12.80
CA LEU A 72 0.55 -3.63 -13.80
C LEU A 72 -0.67 -4.23 -14.51
N LEU A 73 -1.80 -3.53 -14.50
CA LEU A 73 -3.00 -3.90 -15.24
C LEU A 73 -3.05 -3.07 -16.52
N ALA A 74 -2.81 -3.71 -17.66
CA ALA A 74 -2.79 -3.01 -18.95
C ALA A 74 -3.20 -3.94 -20.10
N ALA A 75 -3.45 -3.34 -21.27
CA ALA A 75 -3.66 -4.09 -22.49
C ALA A 75 -2.35 -4.79 -22.93
N PRO A 76 -2.42 -5.94 -23.64
CA PRO A 76 -1.24 -6.70 -24.04
C PRO A 76 -0.19 -5.89 -24.81
N ASP A 77 -0.61 -5.00 -25.72
CA ASP A 77 0.26 -4.13 -26.51
C ASP A 77 1.03 -3.12 -25.65
N ILE A 78 0.40 -2.61 -24.58
CA ILE A 78 1.07 -1.75 -23.59
C ILE A 78 2.12 -2.57 -22.83
N ILE A 79 1.78 -3.81 -22.43
CA ILE A 79 2.70 -4.67 -21.68
C ILE A 79 3.94 -5.00 -22.51
N GLU A 80 3.78 -5.34 -23.80
CA GLU A 80 4.91 -5.58 -24.71
C GLU A 80 5.87 -4.39 -24.75
N ARG A 81 5.34 -3.17 -24.86
CA ARG A 81 6.16 -1.94 -24.84
C ARG A 81 6.89 -1.76 -23.50
N LEU A 82 6.22 -2.05 -22.39
CA LEU A 82 6.83 -1.96 -21.07
C LEU A 82 7.88 -3.05 -20.82
N GLN A 83 7.75 -4.24 -21.44
CA GLN A 83 8.78 -5.27 -21.40
C GLN A 83 10.05 -4.82 -22.13
N SER A 84 9.92 -4.14 -23.28
CA SER A 84 11.08 -3.54 -23.95
C SER A 84 11.73 -2.46 -23.09
N LEU A 85 10.94 -1.61 -22.44
CA LEU A 85 11.47 -0.60 -21.51
C LEU A 85 12.17 -1.24 -20.31
N LEU A 86 11.60 -2.31 -19.72
CA LEU A 86 12.22 -3.04 -18.62
C LEU A 86 13.62 -3.53 -19.01
N GLY A 87 13.80 -4.10 -20.21
CA GLY A 87 15.11 -4.53 -20.68
C GLY A 87 16.13 -3.39 -20.72
N ALA A 88 15.75 -2.25 -21.31
CA ALA A 88 16.61 -1.06 -21.36
C ALA A 88 16.93 -0.52 -19.95
N LEU A 89 15.96 -0.49 -19.04
CA LEU A 89 16.17 -0.07 -17.66
C LEU A 89 17.08 -1.04 -16.89
N GLN A 90 16.98 -2.36 -17.11
CA GLN A 90 17.88 -3.33 -16.49
C GLN A 90 19.32 -3.18 -16.99
N GLU A 91 19.51 -2.93 -18.29
CA GLU A 91 20.84 -2.64 -18.84
C GLU A 91 21.44 -1.38 -18.23
N GLN A 92 20.66 -0.29 -18.14
CA GLN A 92 21.09 0.97 -17.53
C GLN A 92 21.38 0.81 -16.02
N ALA A 93 20.51 0.10 -15.30
CA ALA A 93 20.62 -0.06 -13.85
C ALA A 93 21.70 -1.08 -13.45
N SER A 94 22.19 -1.91 -14.38
CA SER A 94 23.24 -2.90 -14.11
C SER A 94 24.50 -2.30 -13.46
N GLY A 95 24.84 -1.05 -13.82
CA GLY A 95 25.97 -0.32 -13.23
C GLY A 95 25.71 0.22 -11.82
N VAL A 96 24.46 0.25 -11.35
CA VAL A 96 24.05 0.85 -10.07
C VAL A 96 23.60 -0.21 -9.07
N ILE A 97 22.74 -1.14 -9.48
CA ILE A 97 22.11 -2.16 -8.62
C ILE A 97 22.49 -3.60 -9.00
N GLY A 98 23.40 -3.77 -9.97
CA GLY A 98 23.87 -5.08 -10.43
C GLY A 98 22.86 -5.80 -11.32
N HIS A 99 23.21 -7.03 -11.72
CA HIS A 99 22.29 -7.88 -12.47
C HIS A 99 21.23 -8.47 -11.54
N LEU A 100 19.95 -8.20 -11.86
CA LEU A 100 18.81 -8.61 -11.05
C LEU A 100 18.06 -9.75 -11.74
N GLU A 101 17.74 -10.77 -10.96
CA GLU A 101 16.82 -11.81 -11.41
C GLU A 101 15.39 -11.25 -11.41
N VAL A 102 14.68 -11.46 -12.52
CA VAL A 102 13.30 -10.99 -12.71
C VAL A 102 12.43 -12.13 -13.21
N THR A 103 11.31 -12.37 -12.53
CA THR A 103 10.29 -13.31 -12.99
C THR A 103 9.03 -12.58 -13.45
N HIS A 104 8.41 -13.12 -14.50
CA HIS A 104 7.21 -12.58 -15.12
C HIS A 104 6.05 -13.54 -14.90
N GLN A 105 4.90 -13.03 -14.48
CA GLN A 105 3.67 -13.79 -14.37
C GLN A 105 2.50 -12.97 -14.95
N PHE A 106 1.64 -13.65 -15.71
CA PHE A 106 0.43 -13.05 -16.28
C PHE A 106 -0.80 -13.67 -15.63
N SER A 107 -1.79 -12.84 -15.32
CA SER A 107 -3.08 -13.33 -14.83
C SER A 107 -4.22 -12.44 -15.28
N GLN A 108 -5.42 -13.01 -15.33
CA GLN A 108 -6.63 -12.24 -15.58
C GLN A 108 -7.01 -11.45 -14.32
N PRO A 109 -7.66 -10.27 -14.47
CA PRO A 109 -8.30 -9.59 -13.35
C PRO A 109 -9.32 -10.51 -12.68
N VAL A 110 -9.42 -10.41 -11.35
CA VAL A 110 -10.44 -11.16 -10.63
C VAL A 110 -11.80 -10.54 -10.98
N ALA A 111 -12.69 -11.34 -11.55
CA ALA A 111 -14.04 -10.96 -11.89
C ALA A 111 -15.03 -11.90 -11.19
N ASP A 112 -16.24 -11.40 -10.93
CA ASP A 112 -17.31 -12.16 -10.33
C ASP A 112 -17.89 -13.15 -11.36
N ARG A 113 -17.14 -14.22 -11.68
CA ARG A 113 -17.60 -15.28 -12.58
C ARG A 113 -18.44 -16.29 -11.79
N MET A 114 -19.63 -15.88 -11.36
CA MET A 114 -20.74 -16.80 -11.11
C MET A 114 -21.40 -17.20 -12.43
N GLY A 115 -20.69 -17.99 -13.24
CA GLY A 115 -21.30 -18.78 -14.30
C GLY A 115 -21.71 -20.15 -13.76
N PRO A 116 -22.87 -20.73 -14.14
CA PRO A 116 -23.25 -22.06 -13.68
C PRO A 116 -22.24 -23.08 -14.26
N GLY A 117 -21.38 -23.63 -13.39
CA GLY A 117 -20.37 -24.63 -13.73
C GLY A 117 -18.89 -24.19 -13.63
N GLY A 118 -18.60 -22.95 -13.25
CA GLY A 118 -17.23 -22.43 -13.24
C GLY A 118 -16.43 -22.77 -11.97
N MET A 119 -15.86 -23.98 -11.89
CA MET A 119 -14.75 -24.26 -10.97
C MET A 119 -13.43 -23.66 -11.51
N GLU A 120 -13.36 -22.33 -11.67
CA GLU A 120 -12.05 -21.68 -11.84
C GLU A 120 -11.39 -21.64 -10.45
N GLN A 121 -10.54 -22.63 -10.16
CA GLN A 121 -9.71 -22.62 -8.95
C GLN A 121 -8.82 -21.39 -8.98
N HIS A 122 -9.13 -20.41 -8.12
CA HIS A 122 -8.24 -19.29 -7.89
C HIS A 122 -6.92 -19.80 -7.30
N SER A 123 -5.81 -19.13 -7.61
CA SER A 123 -4.57 -19.46 -6.91
C SER A 123 -4.75 -19.17 -5.41
N SER A 124 -4.07 -19.93 -4.54
CA SER A 124 -4.14 -19.76 -3.08
C SER A 124 -3.87 -18.32 -2.63
N ARG A 125 -3.05 -17.58 -3.39
CA ARG A 125 -2.81 -16.15 -3.18
C ARG A 125 -4.05 -15.30 -3.45
N VAL A 126 -4.73 -15.52 -4.57
CA VAL A 126 -5.95 -14.78 -4.91
C VAL A 126 -7.03 -15.06 -3.87
N GLU A 127 -7.19 -16.31 -3.44
CA GLU A 127 -8.12 -16.66 -2.35
C GLU A 127 -7.78 -15.94 -1.05
N ALA A 128 -6.49 -15.89 -0.68
CA ALA A 128 -6.04 -15.17 0.51
C ALA A 128 -6.31 -13.65 0.41
N ASP A 129 -6.12 -13.05 -0.76
CA ASP A 129 -6.40 -11.62 -0.98
C ASP A 129 -7.92 -11.35 -0.95
N LEU A 130 -8.74 -12.21 -1.57
CA LEU A 130 -10.20 -12.12 -1.48
C LEU A 130 -10.69 -12.24 -0.03
N ALA A 131 -10.17 -13.22 0.71
CA ALA A 131 -10.47 -13.37 2.13
C ALA A 131 -10.00 -12.17 2.94
N LYS A 132 -8.85 -11.56 2.61
CA LYS A 132 -8.32 -10.39 3.31
C LYS A 132 -9.17 -9.15 3.09
N TYR A 133 -9.63 -8.89 1.87
CA TYR A 133 -10.32 -7.64 1.53
C TYR A 133 -11.84 -7.75 1.45
N GLY A 134 -12.40 -8.95 1.66
CA GLY A 134 -13.85 -9.14 1.77
C GLY A 134 -14.55 -9.43 0.44
N GLY A 135 -13.85 -10.12 -0.48
CA GLY A 135 -14.38 -10.53 -1.79
C GLY A 135 -13.82 -9.69 -2.94
N VAL A 136 -14.39 -9.92 -4.13
CA VAL A 136 -13.93 -9.32 -5.41
C VAL A 136 -14.03 -7.79 -5.36
N GLU A 137 -15.18 -7.26 -4.94
CA GLU A 137 -15.41 -5.82 -4.83
C GLU A 137 -14.46 -5.17 -3.80
N GLY A 138 -14.27 -5.83 -2.64
CA GLY A 138 -13.35 -5.37 -1.62
C GLY A 138 -11.90 -5.32 -2.08
N LEU A 139 -11.45 -6.33 -2.84
CA LEU A 139 -10.13 -6.35 -3.45
C LEU A 139 -9.98 -5.23 -4.50
N ALA A 140 -10.98 -5.03 -5.36
CA ALA A 140 -10.95 -3.97 -6.36
C ALA A 140 -10.84 -2.57 -5.74
N LEU A 141 -11.57 -2.32 -4.63
CA LEU A 141 -11.44 -1.11 -3.83
C LEU A 141 -10.06 -0.98 -3.17
N ALA A 142 -9.53 -2.10 -2.64
CA ALA A 142 -8.23 -2.11 -1.99
C ALA A 142 -7.10 -1.79 -2.98
N GLU A 143 -7.19 -2.28 -4.21
CA GLU A 143 -6.21 -2.04 -5.26
C GLU A 143 -6.11 -0.54 -5.66
N GLU A 144 -7.17 0.25 -5.52
CA GLU A 144 -7.10 1.72 -5.68
C GLU A 144 -6.23 2.36 -4.60
N VAL A 145 -6.35 1.88 -3.35
CA VAL A 145 -5.53 2.34 -2.24
C VAL A 145 -4.08 1.86 -2.40
N PHE A 146 -3.87 0.69 -3.00
CA PHE A 146 -2.55 0.16 -3.31
C PHE A 146 -1.78 1.04 -4.28
N GLU A 147 -2.45 1.51 -5.34
CA GLU A 147 -1.85 2.42 -6.31
C GLU A 147 -1.43 3.72 -5.64
N LEU A 148 -2.34 4.37 -4.91
CA LEU A 148 -2.01 5.59 -4.16
C LEU A 148 -0.85 5.40 -3.18
N SER A 149 -0.89 4.32 -2.39
CA SER A 149 0.15 4.05 -1.40
C SER A 149 1.49 3.66 -2.05
N SER A 150 1.47 3.15 -3.29
CA SER A 150 2.67 2.94 -4.12
C SER A 150 3.22 4.25 -4.66
N GLU A 151 2.39 5.19 -5.13
CA GLU A 151 2.84 6.54 -5.49
C GLU A 151 3.49 7.24 -4.27
N LEU A 152 2.83 7.19 -3.12
CA LEU A 152 3.36 7.74 -1.86
C LEU A 152 4.66 7.06 -1.47
N GLY A 153 4.73 5.73 -1.56
CA GLY A 153 5.91 4.95 -1.23
C GLY A 153 7.12 5.27 -2.12
N ALA A 154 6.91 5.42 -3.42
CA ALA A 154 7.95 5.84 -4.37
C ALA A 154 8.43 7.27 -4.07
N TRP A 155 7.50 8.21 -3.87
CA TRP A 155 7.83 9.58 -3.47
C TRP A 155 8.63 9.63 -2.16
N ALA A 156 8.20 8.90 -1.14
CA ALA A 156 8.87 8.87 0.17
C ALA A 156 10.24 8.21 0.09
N THR A 157 10.42 7.22 -0.79
CA THR A 157 11.71 6.57 -1.02
C THR A 157 12.72 7.57 -1.58
N ALA A 158 12.32 8.38 -2.56
CA ALA A 158 13.16 9.43 -3.13
C ALA A 158 13.40 10.59 -2.14
N ARG A 159 12.36 11.03 -1.43
CA ARG A 159 12.44 12.19 -0.51
C ARG A 159 13.23 11.88 0.77
N PHE A 160 13.14 10.64 1.26
CA PHE A 160 13.79 10.15 2.48
C PHE A 160 14.59 8.89 2.15
N PRO A 161 15.83 9.01 1.61
CA PRO A 161 16.57 7.86 1.07
C PRO A 161 16.90 6.79 2.11
N LYS A 162 17.15 7.18 3.36
CA LYS A 162 17.36 6.22 4.45
C LYS A 162 16.01 5.81 5.06
N VAL A 163 15.78 4.50 5.21
CA VAL A 163 14.55 3.98 5.82
C VAL A 163 14.26 4.58 7.21
N GLN A 164 15.30 4.84 8.01
CA GLN A 164 15.13 5.43 9.35
C GLN A 164 14.52 6.84 9.28
N ASN A 165 14.80 7.59 8.21
CA ASN A 165 14.25 8.93 8.01
C ASN A 165 12.77 8.90 7.65
N ARG A 166 12.22 7.74 7.26
CA ARG A 166 10.79 7.56 6.97
C ARG A 166 9.95 7.29 8.22
N TRP A 167 10.57 7.08 9.40
CA TRP A 167 9.87 6.70 10.62
C TRP A 167 8.86 7.76 11.10
N ALA A 168 9.25 9.04 11.04
CA ALA A 168 8.36 10.14 11.40
C ALA A 168 7.15 10.21 10.46
N LEU A 169 7.38 10.15 9.15
CA LEU A 169 6.32 10.07 8.14
C LEU A 169 5.43 8.83 8.35
N GLY A 170 6.00 7.65 8.57
CA GLY A 170 5.26 6.41 8.79
C GLY A 170 4.37 6.49 10.04
N SER A 171 4.85 7.09 11.12
CA SER A 171 4.07 7.31 12.35
C SER A 171 2.89 8.26 12.11
N LEU A 172 3.11 9.33 11.34
CA LEU A 172 2.05 10.28 10.96
C LEU A 172 1.00 9.59 10.08
N LEU A 173 1.40 8.79 9.10
CA LEU A 173 0.49 8.08 8.20
C LEU A 173 -0.33 6.99 8.91
N LEU A 174 0.28 6.30 9.88
CA LEU A 174 -0.43 5.40 10.81
C LEU A 174 -1.49 6.14 11.61
N PHE A 175 -1.11 7.28 12.21
CA PHE A 175 -2.04 8.14 12.93
C PHE A 175 -3.19 8.61 12.03
N ASP A 176 -2.88 9.07 10.82
CA ASP A 176 -3.88 9.59 9.87
C ASP A 176 -4.85 8.49 9.42
N ALA A 177 -4.39 7.25 9.20
CA ALA A 177 -5.26 6.11 8.90
C ALA A 177 -6.22 5.78 10.06
N ALA A 178 -5.70 5.66 11.28
CA ALA A 178 -6.51 5.41 12.47
C ALA A 178 -7.51 6.55 12.73
N ARG A 179 -7.06 7.80 12.60
CA ARG A 179 -7.89 8.99 12.74
C ARG A 179 -8.96 9.05 11.65
N SER A 180 -8.66 8.68 10.41
CA SER A 180 -9.63 8.62 9.32
C SER A 180 -10.76 7.65 9.65
N MET A 181 -10.44 6.45 10.13
CA MET A 181 -11.44 5.50 10.60
C MET A 181 -12.27 6.04 11.78
N MET A 182 -11.64 6.60 12.81
CA MET A 182 -12.33 6.91 14.07
C MET A 182 -12.99 8.30 14.11
N ARG A 183 -12.42 9.26 13.38
CA ARG A 183 -12.76 10.69 13.43
C ARG A 183 -12.85 11.32 12.03
N GLY A 184 -12.81 10.52 10.96
CA GLY A 184 -13.05 11.00 9.60
C GLY A 184 -14.45 11.55 9.39
N PRO A 185 -14.69 12.36 8.34
CA PRO A 185 -16.00 12.93 8.04
C PRO A 185 -17.11 11.89 7.95
N ARG A 186 -16.79 10.69 7.46
CA ARG A 186 -17.76 9.58 7.31
C ARG A 186 -17.67 8.57 8.44
N SER A 187 -16.85 8.83 9.47
CA SER A 187 -16.65 7.88 10.56
C SER A 187 -17.92 7.49 11.32
N ALA A 188 -18.93 8.36 11.34
CA ALA A 188 -20.22 8.09 11.97
C ALA A 188 -20.97 6.86 11.42
N SER A 189 -20.75 6.50 10.15
CA SER A 189 -21.41 5.34 9.56
C SER A 189 -20.78 4.01 9.97
N TRP A 190 -19.53 3.98 10.44
CA TRP A 190 -18.87 2.73 10.79
C TRP A 190 -19.38 2.20 12.13
N PRO A 191 -19.85 0.94 12.21
CA PRO A 191 -20.17 0.32 13.49
C PRO A 191 -18.98 0.34 14.48
N ASP A 192 -17.77 0.15 13.96
CA ASP A 192 -16.53 0.09 14.74
C ASP A 192 -16.23 1.40 15.47
N ARG A 193 -16.57 2.57 14.91
CA ARG A 193 -16.30 3.87 15.55
C ARG A 193 -16.85 3.95 16.98
N ARG A 194 -18.01 3.33 17.22
CA ARG A 194 -18.67 3.33 18.54
C ARG A 194 -18.18 2.21 19.45
N ARG A 195 -17.62 1.14 18.88
CA ARG A 195 -17.24 -0.08 19.61
C ARG A 195 -15.75 -0.14 19.95
N VAL A 196 -14.92 0.55 19.18
CA VAL A 196 -13.46 0.53 19.30
C VAL A 196 -12.98 1.84 19.92
N SER A 197 -12.38 1.76 21.11
CA SER A 197 -11.69 2.90 21.72
C SER A 197 -10.32 3.13 21.06
N TRP A 198 -9.76 4.34 21.25
CA TRP A 198 -8.44 4.69 20.70
C TRP A 198 -7.36 3.73 21.24
N ASP A 199 -7.38 3.48 22.54
CA ASP A 199 -6.43 2.55 23.18
C ASP A 199 -6.61 1.12 22.68
N TYR A 200 -7.86 0.64 22.55
CA TYR A 200 -8.11 -0.70 22.04
C TYR A 200 -7.60 -0.88 20.60
N TYR A 201 -7.80 0.12 19.74
CA TYR A 201 -7.28 0.10 18.37
C TYR A 201 -5.77 -0.13 18.36
N TRP A 202 -5.01 0.68 19.12
CA TRP A 202 -3.55 0.61 19.15
C TRP A 202 -3.03 -0.62 19.87
N ASP A 203 -3.70 -1.08 20.93
CA ASP A 203 -3.34 -2.35 21.58
C ASP A 203 -3.58 -3.54 20.64
N SER A 204 -4.64 -3.50 19.84
CA SER A 204 -4.92 -4.50 18.81
C SER A 204 -3.88 -4.46 17.69
N HIS A 205 -3.55 -3.26 17.19
CA HIS A 205 -2.49 -3.06 16.18
C HIS A 205 -1.15 -3.62 16.67
N LEU A 206 -0.73 -3.27 17.88
CA LEU A 206 0.51 -3.76 18.49
C LEU A 206 0.50 -5.29 18.65
N ARG A 207 -0.62 -5.90 19.06
CA ARG A 207 -0.76 -7.36 19.12
C ARG A 207 -0.60 -8.00 17.74
N SER A 208 -1.23 -7.45 16.70
CA SER A 208 -1.11 -7.95 15.33
C SER A 208 0.34 -7.89 14.83
N CYS A 209 1.04 -6.78 15.03
CA CYS A 209 2.44 -6.64 14.59
C CYS A 209 3.42 -7.55 15.35
N THR A 210 3.08 -7.94 16.59
CA THR A 210 3.92 -8.79 17.44
C THR A 210 3.52 -10.27 17.46
N ALA A 211 2.45 -10.65 16.74
CA ALA A 211 1.94 -12.02 16.75
C ALA A 211 2.99 -13.06 16.34
N GLY A 212 3.88 -12.72 15.41
CA GLY A 212 4.95 -13.60 14.92
C GLY A 212 6.00 -13.99 15.97
N PHE A 213 6.05 -13.33 17.13
CA PHE A 213 6.97 -13.70 18.22
C PHE A 213 6.47 -14.87 19.09
N GLY A 214 5.25 -15.38 18.83
CA GLY A 214 4.69 -16.54 19.53
C GLY A 214 4.62 -16.32 21.04
N PRO A 215 5.10 -17.27 21.87
CA PRO A 215 5.07 -17.16 23.34
C PRO A 215 5.78 -15.92 23.90
N ARG A 216 6.74 -15.35 23.16
CA ARG A 216 7.49 -14.13 23.57
C ARG A 216 6.78 -12.83 23.22
N ALA A 217 5.62 -12.89 22.55
CA ALA A 217 4.96 -11.68 22.05
C ALA A 217 4.64 -10.67 23.16
N GLU A 218 4.21 -11.14 24.34
CA GLU A 218 3.89 -10.26 25.47
C GLU A 218 5.14 -9.54 26.03
N SER A 219 6.22 -10.27 26.28
CA SER A 219 7.47 -9.66 26.77
C SER A 219 8.08 -8.69 25.75
N VAL A 220 7.97 -9.00 24.45
CA VAL A 220 8.38 -8.11 23.37
C VAL A 220 7.55 -6.82 23.37
N ARG A 221 6.23 -6.89 23.55
CA ARG A 221 5.35 -5.70 23.65
C ARG A 221 5.72 -4.82 24.83
N GLN A 222 5.93 -5.41 26.01
CA GLN A 222 6.31 -4.68 27.22
C GLN A 222 7.66 -3.97 27.04
N ALA A 223 8.69 -4.71 26.58
CA ALA A 223 10.01 -4.15 26.32
C ALA A 223 9.97 -3.02 25.29
N MET A 224 9.22 -3.19 24.20
CA MET A 224 9.06 -2.17 23.16
C MET A 224 8.35 -0.92 23.69
N THR A 225 7.30 -1.08 24.51
CA THR A 225 6.57 0.03 25.13
C THR A 225 7.49 0.87 26.01
N VAL A 226 8.31 0.23 26.86
CA VAL A 226 9.31 0.92 27.70
C VAL A 226 10.35 1.65 26.86
N GLN A 227 10.90 0.99 25.83
CA GLN A 227 11.91 1.60 24.95
C GLN A 227 11.37 2.79 24.17
N VAL A 228 10.13 2.70 23.67
CA VAL A 228 9.47 3.78 22.93
C VAL A 228 9.12 4.93 23.87
N ALA A 229 8.61 4.67 25.08
CA ALA A 229 8.24 5.68 26.06
C ALA A 229 9.38 6.69 26.33
N ALA A 230 10.62 6.19 26.46
CA ALA A 230 11.81 7.03 26.66
C ALA A 230 12.12 7.98 25.48
N LYS A 231 11.62 7.68 24.28
CA LYS A 231 11.88 8.41 23.04
C LYS A 231 10.68 9.17 22.50
N VAL A 232 9.52 9.16 23.17
CA VAL A 232 8.29 9.80 22.68
C VAL A 232 8.50 11.28 22.40
N ALA A 233 9.00 12.06 23.35
CA ALA A 233 9.15 13.50 23.19
C ALA A 233 10.07 13.92 22.02
N PRO A 234 11.31 13.41 21.88
CA PRO A 234 12.15 13.76 20.73
C PRO A 234 11.55 13.29 19.40
N THR A 235 10.95 12.09 19.34
CA THR A 235 10.30 11.59 18.12
C THR A 235 9.12 12.45 17.71
N GLN A 236 8.32 12.93 18.66
CA GLN A 236 7.20 13.83 18.39
C GLN A 236 7.64 15.20 17.82
N ARG A 237 8.79 15.73 18.25
CA ARG A 237 9.36 16.93 17.61
C ARG A 237 9.78 16.67 16.17
N LEU A 238 10.35 15.50 15.90
CA LEU A 238 10.68 15.09 14.54
C LEU A 238 9.41 14.93 13.70
N MET A 239 8.36 14.29 14.23
CA MET A 239 7.05 14.20 13.59
C MET A 239 6.46 15.58 13.28
N ALA A 240 6.50 16.53 14.21
CA ALA A 240 6.06 17.90 13.96
C ALA A 240 6.88 18.56 12.83
N ALA A 241 8.20 18.43 12.86
CA ALA A 241 9.07 18.99 11.84
C ALA A 241 8.79 18.38 10.45
N THR A 242 8.58 17.07 10.36
CA THR A 242 8.18 16.38 9.12
C THR A 242 6.78 16.81 8.67
N ALA A 243 5.83 16.96 9.59
CA ALA A 243 4.47 17.41 9.29
C ALA A 243 4.41 18.84 8.73
N ALA A 244 5.35 19.70 9.11
CA ALA A 244 5.44 21.08 8.62
C ALA A 244 5.85 21.20 7.14
N GLU A 245 6.38 20.13 6.53
CA GLU A 245 6.73 20.14 5.11
C GLU A 245 5.45 20.09 4.25
N SER A 246 5.27 21.07 3.36
CA SER A 246 4.06 21.17 2.51
C SER A 246 3.81 19.91 1.66
N ALA A 247 4.87 19.29 1.14
CA ALA A 247 4.77 18.04 0.39
C ALA A 247 4.27 16.88 1.27
N VAL A 248 4.73 16.81 2.54
CA VAL A 248 4.24 15.81 3.51
C VAL A 248 2.78 16.07 3.84
N GLU A 249 2.40 17.32 4.13
CA GLU A 249 1.01 17.69 4.43
C GLU A 249 0.06 17.28 3.29
N ASN A 250 0.46 17.53 2.04
CA ASN A 250 -0.31 17.12 0.86
C ASN A 250 -0.54 15.61 0.81
N TRP A 251 0.51 14.82 1.02
CA TRP A 251 0.39 13.35 1.06
C TRP A 251 -0.47 12.87 2.21
N ARG A 252 -0.29 13.42 3.41
CA ARG A 252 -1.11 13.09 4.59
C ARG A 252 -2.58 13.36 4.36
N ARG A 253 -2.94 14.52 3.78
CA ARG A 253 -4.32 14.86 3.42
C ARG A 253 -4.90 13.91 2.37
N ARG A 254 -4.14 13.57 1.32
CA ARG A 254 -4.56 12.63 0.28
C ARG A 254 -4.77 11.22 0.87
N TRP A 255 -3.84 10.75 1.71
CA TRP A 255 -3.94 9.47 2.41
C TRP A 255 -5.16 9.39 3.32
N PHE A 256 -5.35 10.39 4.20
CA PHE A 256 -6.49 10.46 5.11
C PHE A 256 -7.84 10.38 4.36
N ARG A 257 -8.00 11.17 3.29
CA ARG A 257 -9.22 11.20 2.47
C ARG A 257 -9.45 9.89 1.71
N THR A 258 -8.37 9.25 1.28
CA THR A 258 -8.45 7.97 0.55
C THR A 258 -8.93 6.88 1.49
N ILE A 259 -8.39 6.79 2.71
CA ILE A 259 -8.88 5.84 3.71
C ILE A 259 -10.35 6.09 4.04
N ASP A 260 -10.77 7.34 4.25
CA ASP A 260 -12.18 7.67 4.56
C ASP A 260 -13.11 7.26 3.40
N THR A 261 -12.70 7.53 2.15
CA THR A 261 -13.47 7.20 0.95
C THR A 261 -13.49 5.69 0.68
N TYR A 262 -12.38 5.00 0.94
CA TYR A 262 -12.28 3.54 0.83
C TYR A 262 -13.21 2.85 1.81
N LEU A 263 -13.17 3.25 3.10
CA LEU A 263 -14.05 2.70 4.13
C LEU A 263 -15.53 2.99 3.83
N TYR A 264 -15.84 4.16 3.28
CA TYR A 264 -17.18 4.50 2.82
C TYR A 264 -17.69 3.58 1.71
N ARG A 265 -16.86 3.35 0.69
CA ARG A 265 -17.24 2.45 -0.41
C ARG A 265 -17.34 1.00 0.06
N ALA A 266 -16.46 0.57 0.96
CA ALA A 266 -16.52 -0.74 1.60
C ALA A 266 -17.82 -0.97 2.37
N ASP A 267 -18.27 0.01 3.16
CA ASP A 267 -19.54 -0.07 3.88
C ASP A 267 -20.74 -0.13 2.92
N LYS A 268 -20.74 0.72 1.88
CA LYS A 268 -21.78 0.70 0.84
C LYS A 268 -21.84 -0.62 0.07
N ALA A 269 -20.69 -1.22 -0.17
CA ALA A 269 -20.53 -2.51 -0.84
C ALA A 269 -20.91 -3.71 0.03
N ARG A 270 -21.21 -3.55 1.32
CA ARG A 270 -21.64 -4.71 2.12
C ARG A 270 -20.48 -5.57 2.59
N LEU A 271 -19.23 -5.09 2.54
CA LEU A 271 -18.07 -5.97 2.67
C LEU A 271 -18.06 -6.72 4.02
N SER A 272 -17.61 -7.97 3.99
CA SER A 272 -17.57 -8.86 5.16
C SER A 272 -16.46 -8.54 6.17
N ARG A 273 -15.76 -7.42 6.01
CA ARG A 273 -14.62 -7.00 6.82
C ARG A 273 -14.91 -5.69 7.51
N SER A 274 -14.48 -5.59 8.76
CA SER A 274 -14.71 -4.41 9.58
C SER A 274 -13.84 -3.24 9.11
N ALA A 275 -14.25 -2.02 9.45
CA ALA A 275 -13.49 -0.82 9.11
C ALA A 275 -12.09 -0.84 9.77
N GLN A 276 -12.00 -1.37 10.99
CA GLN A 276 -10.73 -1.60 11.68
C GLN A 276 -9.82 -2.55 10.90
N HIS A 277 -10.34 -3.70 10.48
CA HIS A 277 -9.58 -4.68 9.71
C HIS A 277 -9.02 -4.05 8.43
N LEU A 278 -9.89 -3.41 7.64
CA LEU A 278 -9.51 -2.79 6.37
C LEU A 278 -8.49 -1.66 6.56
N THR A 279 -8.62 -0.85 7.62
CA THR A 279 -7.70 0.25 7.94
C THR A 279 -6.31 -0.29 8.30
N VAL A 280 -6.24 -1.29 9.17
CA VAL A 280 -4.97 -1.89 9.60
C VAL A 280 -4.23 -2.52 8.42
N TYR A 281 -4.93 -3.26 7.55
CA TYR A 281 -4.28 -3.87 6.37
C TYR A 281 -3.76 -2.81 5.39
N GLN A 282 -4.52 -1.74 5.13
CA GLN A 282 -4.05 -0.69 4.23
C GLN A 282 -2.84 0.07 4.82
N ALA A 283 -2.87 0.36 6.13
CA ALA A 283 -1.74 0.98 6.81
C ALA A 283 -0.49 0.07 6.80
N HIS A 284 -0.66 -1.22 7.07
CA HIS A 284 0.42 -2.20 6.99
C HIS A 284 1.05 -2.25 5.59
N MET A 285 0.22 -2.33 4.54
CA MET A 285 0.69 -2.36 3.17
C MET A 285 1.37 -1.04 2.75
N LEU A 286 0.97 0.10 3.30
CA LEU A 286 1.67 1.37 3.10
C LEU A 286 3.06 1.34 3.76
N LEU A 287 3.19 0.89 5.01
CA LEU A 287 4.50 0.80 5.68
C LEU A 287 5.43 -0.21 5.01
N ASN A 288 4.89 -1.32 4.49
CA ASN A 288 5.61 -2.25 3.64
C ASN A 288 6.26 -1.54 2.44
N ARG A 289 5.52 -0.63 1.77
CA ARG A 289 6.04 0.15 0.63
C ARG A 289 7.10 1.17 1.02
N LEU A 290 7.06 1.67 2.26
CA LEU A 290 8.10 2.53 2.85
C LEU A 290 9.37 1.76 3.25
N GLY A 291 9.34 0.42 3.19
CA GLY A 291 10.48 -0.43 3.57
C GLY A 291 10.55 -0.75 5.05
N LEU A 292 9.45 -0.58 5.78
CA LEU A 292 9.40 -0.80 7.24
C LEU A 292 8.92 -2.23 7.54
N SER A 293 9.66 -2.90 8.42
CA SER A 293 9.31 -4.22 8.94
C SER A 293 8.14 -4.16 9.92
N LEU A 294 7.49 -5.32 10.19
CA LEU A 294 6.46 -5.42 11.22
C LEU A 294 6.94 -4.99 12.61
N ARG A 295 8.23 -5.20 12.92
CA ARG A 295 8.82 -4.79 14.19
C ARG A 295 8.93 -3.27 14.28
N GLU A 296 9.32 -2.61 13.19
CA GLU A 296 9.37 -1.16 13.13
C GLU A 296 7.95 -0.58 13.15
N GLU A 297 7.01 -1.15 12.40
CA GLU A 297 5.60 -0.77 12.43
C GLU A 297 5.02 -0.80 13.85
N ALA A 298 5.32 -1.83 14.65
CA ALA A 298 4.90 -1.90 16.05
C ALA A 298 5.41 -0.70 16.88
N ALA A 299 6.67 -0.28 16.68
CA ALA A 299 7.23 0.88 17.35
C ALA A 299 6.63 2.20 16.85
N LEU A 300 6.41 2.33 15.53
CA LEU A 300 5.76 3.51 14.94
C LEU A 300 4.30 3.65 15.39
N GLY A 301 3.59 2.53 15.58
CA GLY A 301 2.24 2.51 16.14
C GLY A 301 2.17 3.11 17.54
N LEU A 302 3.18 2.86 18.38
CA LEU A 302 3.28 3.46 19.72
C LEU A 302 3.52 4.98 19.66
N TYR A 303 4.34 5.47 18.73
CA TYR A 303 4.49 6.91 18.51
C TYR A 303 3.18 7.53 17.98
N ALA A 304 2.55 6.89 17.00
CA ALA A 304 1.27 7.31 16.43
C ALA A 304 0.14 7.37 17.47
N ARG A 305 0.08 6.40 18.39
CA ARG A 305 -0.86 6.38 19.53
C ARG A 305 -0.76 7.63 20.40
N SER A 306 0.47 8.10 20.62
CA SER A 306 0.76 9.27 21.46
C SER A 306 0.57 10.62 20.75
N TRP A 307 0.26 10.59 19.45
CA TRP A 307 0.09 11.79 18.63
C TRP A 307 -1.35 12.31 18.65
N SER A 308 -1.52 13.61 18.42
CA SER A 308 -2.83 14.24 18.22
C SER A 308 -2.69 15.51 17.39
N THR A 309 -3.79 15.98 16.80
CA THR A 309 -3.83 17.26 16.07
C THR A 309 -3.49 18.44 16.97
N ASP A 310 -3.96 18.41 18.22
CA ASP A 310 -3.72 19.49 19.18
C ASP A 310 -2.24 19.52 19.58
N ARG A 311 -1.61 18.34 19.69
CA ARG A 311 -0.19 18.22 19.96
C ARG A 311 0.66 18.65 18.78
N GLU A 312 0.22 18.34 17.56
CA GLU A 312 0.84 18.83 16.32
C GLU A 312 0.82 20.36 16.28
N ALA A 313 -0.36 20.98 16.47
CA ALA A 313 -0.50 22.44 16.52
C ALA A 313 0.40 23.07 17.59
N LEU A 314 0.36 22.56 18.82
CA LEU A 314 1.19 23.07 19.92
C LEU A 314 2.70 22.98 19.65
N LEU A 315 3.17 21.98 18.89
CA LEU A 315 4.58 21.84 18.53
C LEU A 315 4.98 22.72 17.33
N LEU A 316 4.04 23.08 16.47
CA LEU A 316 4.26 23.98 15.33
C LEU A 316 4.19 25.45 15.76
N ASP A 317 3.29 25.82 16.67
CA ASP A 317 3.10 27.18 17.19
C ASP A 317 4.24 27.65 18.10
N ARG A 318 5.09 26.73 18.59
CA ARG A 318 6.28 27.03 19.39
C ARG A 318 7.51 27.41 18.54
N ARG A 319 7.31 27.88 17.31
CA ARG A 319 8.36 28.34 16.40
C ARG A 319 8.20 29.80 16.04
#